data_AF-A0A6L9KII3-F1
#
_entry.id   AF-A0A6L9KII3-F1
#
_cell.length_a   1.000
_cell.length_b   1.000
_cell.length_c   1.000
_cell.angle_alpha   90.00
_cell.angle_beta   90.00
_cell.angle_gamma   90.00
#
_symmetry.space_group_name_H-M   'P 1'
#
loop_
_entity.id
_entity.type
_entity.pdbx_description
1 polymer ?
#
loop_
_entity_poly.entity_id
_entity_poly.type
_entity_poly.pdbx_seq_one_letter_code
_entity_poly.pdbx_strand_id
1 'polypeptide(L)'
;MKDAHVIFFFILLFGTFQSSKANSCSSKDDKTISLKKDTSFPLPRTPLLETITAEYSTENLTVNSSNYTGIIQIEIMGNDGFTYSYSVSDAHSEYIDISTLQSGSYTIIISTASTIYTGDFEL
;
A
#
# COMPACT_ATOMS: atom_id res chain seq x y z
N MET A 1 -4.45 -34.32 74.86
CA MET A 1 -4.18 -35.39 73.87
C MET A 1 -5.00 -35.09 72.63
N LYS A 2 -4.31 -34.91 71.50
CA LYS A 2 -4.78 -35.22 70.13
C LYS A 2 -5.95 -34.38 69.58
N ASP A 3 -5.91 -33.75 68.42
CA ASP A 3 -4.94 -33.64 67.34
C ASP A 3 -5.28 -32.35 66.58
N ALA A 4 -4.28 -31.80 65.88
CA ALA A 4 -4.34 -30.58 65.08
C ALA A 4 -5.35 -30.67 63.93
N HIS A 5 -5.79 -29.52 63.41
CA HIS A 5 -5.54 -29.15 62.00
C HIS A 5 -5.80 -27.66 61.78
N VAL A 6 -4.69 -26.98 61.46
CA VAL A 6 -4.60 -25.65 60.86
C VAL A 6 -5.20 -25.73 59.47
N ILE A 7 -6.11 -24.84 59.09
CA ILE A 7 -6.21 -24.38 57.70
C ILE A 7 -6.56 -22.89 57.68
N PHE A 8 -5.57 -22.15 57.21
CA PHE A 8 -5.52 -20.74 56.86
C PHE A 8 -6.06 -20.62 55.43
N PHE A 9 -7.17 -19.92 55.19
CA PHE A 9 -7.62 -19.61 53.82
C PHE A 9 -7.68 -18.09 53.62
N PHE A 10 -6.55 -17.60 53.11
CA PHE A 10 -6.32 -16.25 52.63
C PHE A 10 -6.91 -16.16 51.22
N ILE A 11 -8.13 -15.61 51.07
CA ILE A 11 -8.73 -15.40 49.75
C ILE A 11 -8.13 -14.13 49.16
N LEU A 12 -7.11 -14.32 48.32
CA LEU A 12 -6.58 -13.30 47.40
C LEU A 12 -7.62 -13.01 46.32
N LEU A 13 -8.25 -11.85 46.44
CA LEU A 13 -9.09 -11.27 45.39
C LEU A 13 -8.17 -10.68 44.30
N PHE A 14 -7.55 -11.53 43.48
CA PHE A 14 -6.96 -11.07 42.23
C PHE A 14 -8.08 -10.82 41.22
N GLY A 15 -8.50 -9.56 41.12
CA GLY A 15 -9.35 -9.10 40.05
C GLY A 15 -8.69 -9.45 38.70
N THR A 16 -9.43 -10.15 37.86
CA THR A 16 -9.03 -10.48 36.50
C THR A 16 -8.92 -9.19 35.70
N PHE A 17 -7.68 -8.79 35.39
CA PHE A 17 -7.42 -7.83 34.33
C PHE A 17 -7.95 -8.46 33.03
N GLN A 18 -9.10 -8.00 32.56
CA GLN A 18 -9.58 -8.37 31.24
C GLN A 18 -8.70 -7.68 30.22
N SER A 19 -7.88 -8.46 29.52
CA SER A 19 -7.15 -8.00 28.35
C SER A 19 -8.17 -7.55 27.31
N SER A 20 -8.35 -6.24 27.15
CA SER A 20 -9.00 -5.70 25.97
C SER A 20 -8.24 -6.21 24.75
N LYS A 21 -8.94 -6.90 23.85
CA LYS A 21 -8.44 -7.16 22.50
C LYS A 21 -8.12 -5.80 21.91
N ALA A 22 -6.83 -5.46 21.81
CA ALA A 22 -6.41 -4.47 20.85
C ALA A 22 -6.90 -5.00 19.51
N ASN A 23 -7.81 -4.27 18.87
CA ASN A 23 -7.95 -4.40 17.42
C ASN A 23 -6.51 -4.31 16.92
N SER A 24 -5.98 -5.40 16.38
CA SER A 24 -4.85 -5.27 15.49
C SER A 24 -5.39 -4.40 14.38
N CYS A 25 -5.09 -3.11 14.46
CA CYS A 25 -4.95 -2.33 13.25
C CYS A 25 -3.91 -3.14 12.48
N SER A 26 -4.38 -3.96 11.54
CA SER A 26 -3.52 -4.45 10.49
C SER A 26 -2.99 -3.16 9.91
N SER A 27 -1.75 -2.83 10.27
CA SER A 27 -0.93 -1.99 9.43
C SER A 27 -1.03 -2.70 8.10
N LYS A 28 -1.76 -2.13 7.15
CA LYS A 28 -1.65 -2.58 5.78
C LYS A 28 -0.16 -2.41 5.50
N ASP A 29 0.54 -3.51 5.25
CA ASP A 29 1.97 -3.48 4.91
C ASP A 29 2.08 -2.94 3.48
N ASP A 30 1.68 -1.68 3.30
CA ASP A 30 1.73 -0.96 2.05
C ASP A 30 3.21 -0.70 1.76
N LYS A 31 3.70 -1.28 0.67
CA LYS A 31 5.09 -1.19 0.22
C LYS A 31 5.18 -0.09 -0.84
N THR A 32 6.14 0.81 -0.68
CA THR A 32 6.40 1.86 -1.68
C THR A 32 7.09 1.30 -2.92
N ILE A 33 6.59 1.65 -4.10
CA ILE A 33 7.21 1.34 -5.39
C ILE A 33 8.20 2.46 -5.74
N SER A 34 9.45 2.10 -6.00
CA SER A 34 10.46 3.07 -6.45
C SER A 34 10.24 3.42 -7.91
N LEU A 35 9.65 4.59 -8.17
CA LEU A 35 9.40 5.09 -9.52
C LEU A 35 10.61 5.84 -10.09
N LYS A 36 11.03 5.47 -11.28
CA LYS A 36 12.01 6.18 -12.10
C LYS A 36 11.28 7.08 -13.09
N LYS A 37 11.60 8.37 -13.05
CA LYS A 37 11.06 9.37 -13.97
C LYS A 37 11.86 9.35 -15.29
N ASP A 38 11.17 9.14 -16.41
CA ASP A 38 11.72 9.37 -17.73
C ASP A 38 11.63 10.87 -18.08
N THR A 39 12.78 11.46 -18.40
CA THR A 39 12.92 12.88 -18.77
C THR A 39 13.17 13.07 -20.27
N SER A 40 12.89 12.07 -21.10
CA SER A 40 13.06 12.12 -22.55
C SER A 40 12.15 13.14 -23.25
N PHE A 41 11.10 13.62 -22.56
CA PHE A 41 10.19 14.65 -23.08
C PHE A 41 10.77 16.07 -22.97
N PRO A 42 10.55 16.94 -23.98
CA PRO A 42 10.97 18.33 -23.90
C PRO A 42 10.29 19.00 -22.71
N LEU A 43 11.09 19.38 -21.71
CA LEU A 43 10.59 20.02 -20.51
C LEU A 43 9.98 21.39 -20.87
N PRO A 44 8.82 21.74 -20.31
CA PRO A 44 8.26 23.06 -20.48
C PRO A 44 9.23 24.13 -19.96
N ARG A 45 9.12 25.35 -20.51
CA ARG A 45 9.92 26.52 -20.09
C ARG A 45 9.77 26.85 -18.59
N THR A 46 8.71 26.35 -17.97
CA THR A 46 8.51 26.36 -16.52
C THR A 46 8.61 24.92 -16.02
N PRO A 47 9.41 24.63 -14.98
CA PRO A 47 9.49 23.28 -14.41
C PRO A 47 8.10 22.80 -13.95
N LEU A 48 7.65 21.66 -14.45
CA LEU A 48 6.49 20.97 -13.89
C LEU A 48 6.93 20.28 -12.59
N LEU A 49 6.30 20.64 -11.47
CA LEU A 49 6.54 20.04 -10.15
C LEU A 49 5.47 19.00 -9.80
N GLU A 50 5.02 18.24 -10.80
CA GLU A 50 4.16 17.09 -10.55
C GLU A 50 4.92 16.03 -9.76
N THR A 51 4.25 15.45 -8.78
CA THR A 51 4.78 14.33 -8.00
C THR A 51 3.81 13.17 -8.09
N ILE A 52 4.34 12.04 -8.56
CA ILE A 52 3.63 10.77 -8.64
C ILE A 52 4.30 9.81 -7.67
N THR A 53 3.52 9.16 -6.82
CA THR A 53 3.97 8.06 -5.96
C THR A 53 3.07 6.86 -6.17
N ALA A 54 3.62 5.67 -5.93
CA ALA A 54 2.87 4.43 -6.00
C ALA A 54 3.22 3.54 -4.80
N GLU A 55 2.21 2.94 -4.23
CA GLU A 55 2.31 2.03 -3.08
C GLU A 55 1.41 0.84 -3.34
N TYR A 56 1.78 -0.34 -2.87
CA TYR A 56 1.00 -1.54 -3.10
C TYR A 56 0.95 -2.44 -1.86
N SER A 57 -0.13 -3.21 -1.80
CA SER A 57 -0.35 -4.32 -0.87
C SER A 57 -0.65 -5.58 -1.69
N THR A 58 -0.98 -6.68 -1.02
CA THR A 58 -1.42 -7.92 -1.70
C THR A 58 -2.71 -7.77 -2.50
N GLU A 59 -3.55 -6.78 -2.21
CA GLU A 59 -4.87 -6.64 -2.84
C GLU A 59 -5.06 -5.34 -3.60
N ASN A 60 -4.31 -4.30 -3.25
CA ASN A 60 -4.52 -2.96 -3.79
C ASN A 60 -3.21 -2.30 -4.18
N LEU A 61 -3.22 -1.65 -5.34
CA LEU A 61 -2.22 -0.70 -5.78
C LEU A 61 -2.81 0.71 -5.68
N THR A 62 -2.12 1.61 -5.00
CA THR A 62 -2.51 3.01 -4.87
C THR A 62 -1.53 3.88 -5.66
N VAL A 63 -2.04 4.67 -6.58
CA VAL A 63 -1.26 5.69 -7.31
C VAL A 63 -1.72 7.06 -6.85
N ASN A 64 -0.81 7.84 -6.27
CA ASN A 64 -1.09 9.19 -5.83
C ASN A 64 -0.46 10.20 -6.78
N SER A 65 -1.20 11.28 -7.06
CA SER A 65 -0.71 12.41 -7.82
C SER A 65 -0.88 13.70 -7.01
N SER A 66 0.09 14.59 -7.12
CA SER A 66 0.02 15.94 -6.56
C SER A 66 0.62 16.94 -7.53
N ASN A 67 0.03 18.15 -7.55
CA ASN A 67 0.36 19.22 -8.49
C ASN A 67 0.25 18.80 -9.96
N TYR A 68 -0.59 17.81 -10.25
CA TYR A 68 -0.95 17.39 -11.60
C TYR A 68 -2.46 17.47 -11.79
N THR A 69 -2.89 17.89 -12.98
CA THR A 69 -4.29 17.94 -13.38
C THR A 69 -4.33 17.52 -14.85
N GLY A 70 -5.22 16.59 -15.17
CA GLY A 70 -5.21 15.91 -16.46
C GLY A 70 -5.36 14.40 -16.32
N ILE A 71 -5.15 13.72 -17.45
CA ILE A 71 -5.29 12.27 -17.55
C ILE A 71 -3.99 11.61 -17.08
N ILE A 72 -4.13 10.60 -16.24
CA ILE A 72 -3.09 9.65 -15.86
C ILE A 72 -3.46 8.31 -16.46
N GLN A 73 -2.55 7.71 -17.22
CA GLN A 73 -2.68 6.33 -17.69
C GLN A 73 -1.75 5.44 -16.86
N ILE A 74 -2.28 4.34 -16.33
CA ILE A 74 -1.55 3.39 -15.50
C ILE A 74 -1.60 2.04 -16.19
N GLU A 75 -0.44 1.42 -16.39
CA GLU A 75 -0.30 0.10 -16.99
C GLU A 75 0.47 -0.80 -16.02
N ILE A 76 -0.05 -2.00 -15.79
CA ILE A 76 0.58 -3.04 -14.96
C ILE A 76 0.88 -4.22 -15.87
N MET A 77 2.16 -4.54 -16.03
CA MET A 77 2.65 -5.57 -16.94
C MET A 77 3.23 -6.74 -16.14
N GLY A 78 2.68 -7.93 -16.34
CA GLY A 78 3.22 -9.19 -15.81
C GLY A 78 4.21 -9.84 -16.78
N ASN A 79 5.08 -10.70 -16.24
CA ASN A 79 6.07 -11.44 -17.04
C ASN A 79 5.45 -12.45 -18.03
N ASP A 80 4.18 -12.80 -17.86
CA ASP A 80 3.39 -13.64 -18.77
C ASP A 80 2.87 -12.88 -20.01
N GLY A 81 3.15 -11.58 -20.09
CA GLY A 81 2.67 -10.70 -21.16
C GLY A 81 1.26 -10.17 -20.92
N PHE A 82 0.68 -10.38 -19.74
CA PHE A 82 -0.58 -9.76 -19.37
C PHE A 82 -0.36 -8.27 -19.08
N THR A 83 -1.25 -7.41 -19.60
CA THR A 83 -1.28 -5.98 -19.28
C THR A 83 -2.66 -5.56 -18.77
N TYR A 84 -2.71 -4.97 -17.58
CA TYR A 84 -3.88 -4.23 -17.09
C TYR A 84 -3.67 -2.74 -17.36
N SER A 85 -4.69 -2.05 -17.88
CA SER A 85 -4.60 -0.62 -18.17
C SER A 85 -5.77 0.13 -17.53
N TYR A 86 -5.44 1.24 -16.85
CA TYR A 86 -6.38 2.13 -16.20
C TYR A 86 -6.16 3.55 -16.71
N SER A 87 -7.24 4.32 -16.86
CA SER A 87 -7.16 5.72 -17.24
C SER A 87 -8.04 6.53 -16.31
N VAL A 88 -7.45 7.55 -15.71
CA VAL A 88 -8.10 8.34 -14.68
C VAL A 88 -7.87 9.81 -14.94
N SER A 89 -8.95 10.59 -14.87
CA SER A 89 -8.91 12.06 -14.98
C SER A 89 -8.89 12.70 -13.61
N ASP A 90 -7.97 13.63 -13.39
CA ASP A 90 -7.94 14.54 -12.23
C ASP A 90 -7.88 13.85 -10.85
N ALA A 91 -7.45 12.58 -10.81
CA ALA A 91 -7.33 11.85 -9.56
C ALA A 91 -6.08 12.26 -8.77
N HIS A 92 -6.31 12.59 -7.51
CA HIS A 92 -5.26 12.79 -6.52
C HIS A 92 -4.77 11.47 -5.93
N SER A 93 -5.66 10.47 -5.85
CA SER A 93 -5.36 9.12 -5.39
C SER A 93 -6.28 8.16 -6.13
N GLU A 94 -5.69 7.18 -6.80
CA GLU A 94 -6.39 6.11 -7.50
C GLU A 94 -6.10 4.77 -6.81
N TYR A 95 -7.16 3.99 -6.58
CA TYR A 95 -7.09 2.67 -5.98
C TYR A 95 -7.41 1.61 -7.04
N ILE A 96 -6.45 0.75 -7.32
CA ILE A 96 -6.55 -0.32 -8.31
C ILE A 96 -6.57 -1.65 -7.58
N ASP A 97 -7.65 -2.41 -7.79
CA ASP A 97 -7.75 -3.79 -7.30
C ASP A 97 -6.79 -4.68 -8.10
N ILE A 98 -5.86 -5.30 -7.38
CA ILE A 98 -4.87 -6.25 -7.90
C ILE A 98 -4.98 -7.61 -7.19
N SER A 99 -6.06 -7.86 -6.45
CA SER A 99 -6.28 -9.10 -5.69
C SER A 99 -6.37 -10.35 -6.57
N THR A 100 -6.66 -10.18 -7.87
CA THR A 100 -6.72 -11.28 -8.84
C THR A 100 -5.38 -11.57 -9.51
N LEU A 101 -4.35 -10.75 -9.27
CA LEU A 101 -3.02 -10.96 -9.83
C LEU A 101 -2.34 -12.14 -9.14
N GLN A 102 -1.61 -12.93 -9.92
CA GLN A 102 -0.81 -14.02 -9.37
C GLN A 102 0.46 -13.45 -8.71
N SER A 103 1.02 -14.18 -7.76
CA SER A 103 2.33 -13.81 -7.20
C SER A 103 3.41 -13.77 -8.28
N GLY A 104 4.31 -12.79 -8.19
CA GLY A 104 5.40 -12.59 -9.13
C GLY A 104 5.78 -11.13 -9.35
N SER A 105 6.70 -10.94 -10.30
CA SER A 105 7.24 -9.63 -10.68
C SER A 105 6.31 -8.91 -11.66
N TYR A 106 6.10 -7.63 -11.39
CA TYR A 106 5.33 -6.74 -12.25
C TYR A 106 6.07 -5.42 -12.46
N THR A 107 5.90 -4.87 -13.66
CA THR A 107 6.31 -3.50 -13.98
C THR A 107 5.08 -2.62 -14.04
N ILE A 108 5.13 -1.47 -13.36
CA ILE A 108 4.12 -0.41 -13.45
C ILE A 108 4.65 0.72 -14.32
N ILE A 109 3.84 1.17 -15.28
CA ILE A 109 4.11 2.36 -16.09
C ILE A 109 2.99 3.35 -15.84
N ILE A 110 3.35 4.57 -15.43
CA ILE A 110 2.40 5.67 -15.20
C ILE A 110 2.76 6.79 -16.16
N SER A 111 1.84 7.09 -17.07
CA SER A 111 2.01 8.11 -18.10
C SER A 111 1.13 9.32 -17.81
N THR A 112 1.76 10.48 -17.73
CA THR A 112 1.10 11.80 -17.74
C THR A 112 1.26 12.44 -19.12
N ALA A 113 0.69 13.63 -19.32
CA ALA A 113 0.85 14.36 -20.57
C ALA A 113 2.33 14.73 -20.89
N SER A 114 3.20 14.76 -19.87
CA SER A 114 4.57 15.28 -20.01
C SER A 114 5.66 14.35 -19.50
N THR A 115 5.31 13.26 -18.83
CA THR A 115 6.29 12.41 -18.15
C THR A 115 5.79 10.98 -18.08
N ILE A 116 6.73 10.03 -18.18
CA ILE A 116 6.49 8.62 -17.91
C ILE A 116 7.26 8.25 -16.64
N TYR A 117 6.60 7.51 -15.76
CA TYR A 117 7.19 6.94 -14.55
C TYR A 117 7.14 5.43 -14.65
N THR A 118 8.26 4.76 -14.36
CA THR A 118 8.34 3.29 -14.39
C THR A 118 8.85 2.78 -13.05
N GLY A 119 8.21 1.74 -12.52
CA GLY A 119 8.66 1.05 -11.32
C GLY A 119 8.42 -0.44 -11.42
N ASP A 120 9.07 -1.18 -10.54
CA ASP A 120 8.92 -2.63 -10.43
C ASP A 120 8.43 -2.97 -9.03
N PHE A 121 7.56 -3.97 -8.92
CA PHE A 121 7.04 -4.47 -7.65
C PHE A 121 6.77 -5.98 -7.69
N GLU A 122 6.69 -6.59 -6.51
CA GLU A 122 6.56 -8.04 -6.33
C GLU A 122 5.36 -8.36 -5.45
N LEU A 123 4.42 -9.17 -5.97
CA LEU A 123 3.25 -9.67 -5.26
C LEU A 123 3.48 -11.07 -4.66
#